data_AF-A0A388LUU6-F1
#
_entry.id   AF-A0A388LUU6-F1
#
_cell.length_a   1.000
_cell.length_b   1.000
_cell.length_c   1.000
_cell.angle_alpha   90.00
_cell.angle_beta   90.00
_cell.angle_gamma   90.00
#
_symmetry.space_group_name_H-M   'P 1'
#
loop_
_entity.id
_entity.type
_entity.pdbx_description
1 polymer ?
#
loop_
_entity_poly.entity_id
_entity_poly.type
_entity_poly.pdbx_seq_one_letter_code
_entity_poly.pdbx_strand_id
1 'polypeptide(L)'
;MPATTDANAQASPKRPVTPPIPVQQADEMQLAFLKRLQLYSETTAAELSKWEEEEATRQQAIQRQLAEAEAARQQAAAEAAAAARLQQQQVEASQNQARYLATMELANEEATYWRILRQQHFRANEEQEEPTEEERRKEEIAVLMELLYTCNWQQRELLAMRQTLIRHEATLRTQEQRITALQNANSQLQTTVGTGLARLSAVESTGSAVADCSPALAAQAKQLEERINHVVACLGDISKFVGATTVSNQL
;
A
#
# COMPACT_ATOMS: atom_id res chain seq x y z
N MET A 1 0.94 27.53 10.20
CA MET A 1 0.19 28.53 9.41
C MET A 1 1.20 29.52 8.84
N PRO A 2 1.50 29.41 7.54
CA PRO A 2 1.28 30.58 6.70
C PRO A 2 0.45 30.23 5.48
N ALA A 3 -0.55 31.07 5.22
CA ALA A 3 -1.36 31.04 4.04
C ALA A 3 -0.51 31.48 2.84
N THR A 4 -0.14 30.54 1.98
CA THR A 4 0.29 30.87 0.62
C THR A 4 -0.95 31.02 -0.23
N THR A 5 -1.33 32.28 -0.38
CA THR A 5 -2.30 32.82 -1.32
C THR A 5 -2.31 32.08 -2.66
N ASP A 6 -3.41 31.38 -2.92
CA ASP A 6 -3.94 31.12 -4.26
C ASP A 6 -4.07 32.45 -5.00
N ALA A 7 -3.04 32.82 -5.75
CA ALA A 7 -3.04 34.05 -6.54
C ALA A 7 -2.23 33.86 -7.82
N ASN A 8 -2.56 32.83 -8.61
CA ASN A 8 -2.38 32.93 -10.06
C ASN A 8 -3.29 31.96 -10.80
N ALA A 9 -4.61 32.08 -10.61
CA ALA A 9 -5.54 31.63 -11.64
C ALA A 9 -5.42 32.62 -12.81
N GLN A 10 -4.35 32.48 -13.60
CA GLN A 10 -4.18 33.18 -14.87
C GLN A 10 -5.32 32.69 -15.76
N ALA A 11 -6.42 33.43 -15.76
CA ALA A 11 -7.60 33.14 -16.57
C ALA A 11 -7.13 32.96 -18.01
N SER A 12 -7.50 31.84 -18.64
CA SER A 12 -7.11 31.56 -20.02
C SER A 12 -7.42 32.78 -20.89
N PRO A 13 -6.48 33.23 -21.74
CA PRO A 13 -6.74 34.35 -22.62
C PRO A 13 -7.98 33.99 -23.44
N LYS A 14 -9.03 34.81 -23.34
CA LYS A 14 -10.29 34.53 -24.01
C LYS A 14 -10.02 34.60 -25.51
N ARG A 15 -10.42 33.55 -26.24
CA ARG A 15 -10.30 33.53 -27.70
C ARG A 15 -10.96 34.80 -28.26
N PRO A 16 -10.27 35.55 -29.14
CA PRO A 16 -10.85 36.72 -29.79
C PRO A 16 -12.16 36.33 -30.45
N VAL A 17 -13.23 37.08 -30.17
CA VAL A 17 -14.52 36.89 -30.84
C VAL A 17 -14.42 37.55 -32.20
N THR A 18 -14.63 36.79 -33.27
CA THR A 18 -14.61 37.33 -34.63
C THR A 18 -15.66 38.44 -34.77
N PRO A 19 -15.26 39.68 -35.12
CA PRO A 19 -16.22 40.75 -35.36
C PRO A 19 -17.11 40.42 -36.56
N PRO A 20 -18.29 41.06 -36.70
CA PRO A 20 -19.15 40.85 -37.87
C PRO A 20 -18.44 41.31 -39.15
N ILE A 21 -18.54 40.49 -40.21
CA ILE A 21 -17.91 40.75 -41.51
C ILE A 21 -18.51 42.05 -42.11
N PRO A 22 -17.67 43.00 -42.59
CA PRO A 22 -18.15 44.20 -43.26
C PRO A 22 -19.03 43.87 -44.48
N VAL A 23 -20.17 44.56 -44.63
CA VAL A 23 -21.08 44.42 -45.78
C VAL A 23 -21.04 45.69 -46.62
N GLN A 24 -21.12 45.56 -47.94
CA GLN A 24 -21.04 46.69 -48.89
C GLN A 24 -22.24 47.63 -48.71
N GLN A 25 -21.98 48.93 -48.56
CA GLN A 25 -23.02 49.95 -48.40
C GLN A 25 -23.53 50.46 -49.75
N ALA A 26 -24.77 50.95 -49.81
CA ALA A 26 -25.46 51.31 -51.06
C ALA A 26 -24.74 52.38 -51.91
N ASP A 27 -24.01 53.31 -51.28
CA ASP A 27 -23.27 54.40 -51.94
C ASP A 27 -21.74 54.19 -51.91
N GLU A 28 -21.26 53.01 -51.52
CA GLU A 28 -19.82 52.75 -51.36
C GLU A 28 -19.17 52.28 -52.66
N MET A 29 -18.10 52.98 -53.06
CA MET A 29 -17.25 52.57 -54.18
C MET A 29 -16.61 51.20 -53.88
N GLN A 30 -16.68 50.25 -54.81
CA GLN A 30 -16.20 48.87 -54.63
C GLN A 30 -14.76 48.78 -54.05
N LEU A 31 -13.89 49.70 -54.44
CA LEU A 31 -12.51 49.76 -53.98
C LEU A 31 -12.37 50.14 -52.50
N ALA A 32 -13.30 50.96 -51.97
CA ALA A 32 -13.36 51.29 -50.55
C ALA A 32 -13.84 50.10 -49.71
N PHE A 33 -14.83 49.34 -50.20
CA PHE A 33 -15.31 48.12 -49.57
C PHE A 33 -14.21 47.05 -49.49
N LEU A 34 -13.48 46.81 -50.59
CA LEU A 34 -12.37 45.86 -50.63
C LEU A 34 -11.24 46.23 -49.66
N LYS A 35 -10.87 47.51 -49.56
CA LYS A 35 -9.87 47.98 -48.58
C LYS A 35 -10.31 47.73 -47.14
N ARG A 36 -11.60 47.92 -46.84
CA ARG A 36 -12.17 47.67 -45.51
C ARG A 36 -12.19 46.18 -45.16
N LEU A 37 -12.54 45.33 -46.13
CA LEU A 37 -12.46 43.87 -45.99
C LEU A 37 -11.02 43.39 -45.76
N GLN A 38 -10.06 43.94 -46.51
CA GLN A 38 -8.66 43.63 -46.35
C GLN A 38 -8.17 43.99 -44.94
N LEU A 39 -8.43 45.22 -44.49
CA LEU A 39 -8.06 45.65 -43.14
C LEU A 39 -8.72 44.78 -42.06
N TYR A 40 -10.00 44.45 -42.22
CA TYR A 40 -10.70 43.53 -41.33
C TYR A 40 -9.99 42.16 -41.26
N SER A 41 -9.66 41.56 -42.40
CA SER A 41 -8.97 40.26 -42.44
C SER A 41 -7.57 40.29 -41.81
N GLU A 42 -6.83 41.37 -42.01
CA GLU A 42 -5.49 41.55 -41.45
C GLU A 42 -5.55 41.75 -39.93
N THR A 43 -6.51 42.55 -39.44
CA THR A 43 -6.71 42.77 -38.01
C THR A 43 -7.16 41.51 -37.27
N THR A 44 -8.11 40.75 -37.80
CA THR A 44 -8.57 39.50 -37.18
C THR A 44 -7.49 38.41 -37.22
N ALA A 45 -6.73 38.32 -38.31
CA ALA A 45 -5.60 37.39 -38.39
C ALA A 45 -4.48 37.74 -37.39
N ALA A 46 -4.17 39.03 -37.23
CA ALA A 46 -3.16 39.48 -36.27
C ALA A 46 -3.59 39.23 -34.81
N GLU A 47 -4.86 39.43 -34.47
CA GLU A 47 -5.38 39.13 -33.12
C GLU A 47 -5.38 37.62 -32.83
N LEU A 48 -5.75 36.79 -33.80
CA LEU A 48 -5.68 35.33 -33.66
C LEU A 48 -4.24 34.84 -33.49
N SER A 49 -3.30 35.34 -34.31
CA SER A 49 -1.89 34.97 -34.21
C SER A 49 -1.30 35.32 -32.85
N LYS A 50 -1.61 36.50 -32.30
CA LYS A 50 -1.17 36.90 -30.96
C LYS A 50 -1.74 35.99 -29.87
N TRP A 51 -3.04 35.67 -29.97
CA TRP A 51 -3.67 34.75 -29.03
C TRP A 51 -3.05 33.35 -29.07
N GLU A 52 -2.73 32.84 -30.27
CA GLU A 52 -2.06 31.54 -30.44
C GLU A 52 -0.66 31.52 -29.84
N GLU A 53 0.12 32.59 -29.98
CA GLU A 53 1.45 32.74 -29.36
C GLU A 53 1.36 32.81 -27.82
N GLU A 54 0.41 33.59 -27.29
CA GLU A 54 0.14 33.68 -25.85
C GLU A 54 -0.32 32.32 -25.29
N GLU A 55 -1.13 31.57 -26.04
CA GLU A 55 -1.51 30.23 -25.63
C GLU A 55 -0.33 29.24 -25.65
N ALA A 56 0.47 29.26 -26.71
CA ALA A 56 1.64 28.38 -26.83
C ALA A 56 2.64 28.59 -25.68
N THR A 57 2.91 29.86 -25.33
CA THR A 57 3.80 30.19 -24.21
C THR A 57 3.24 29.74 -22.86
N ARG A 58 1.93 29.90 -22.63
CA ARG A 58 1.26 29.41 -21.42
C ARG A 58 1.30 27.88 -21.31
N GLN A 59 1.01 27.16 -22.40
CA GLN A 59 1.11 25.69 -22.41
C GLN A 59 2.53 25.23 -22.11
N GLN A 60 3.54 25.90 -22.68
CA GLN A 60 4.94 25.61 -22.39
C GLN A 60 5.29 25.88 -20.92
N ALA A 61 4.77 26.96 -20.32
CA ALA A 61 4.96 27.25 -18.90
C ALA A 61 4.32 26.18 -18.00
N ILE A 62 3.11 25.72 -18.33
CA ILE A 62 2.43 24.63 -17.60
C ILE A 62 3.22 23.32 -17.71
N GLN A 63 3.71 22.97 -18.90
CA GLN A 63 4.52 21.76 -19.07
C GLN A 63 5.81 21.82 -18.25
N ARG A 64 6.48 22.98 -18.19
CA ARG A 64 7.66 23.17 -17.34
C ARG A 64 7.33 22.97 -15.87
N GLN A 65 6.24 23.58 -15.38
CA GLN A 65 5.81 23.42 -13.99
C GLN A 65 5.45 21.97 -13.65
N LEU A 66 4.79 21.26 -14.57
CA LEU A 66 4.48 19.84 -14.38
C LEU A 66 5.76 19.00 -14.31
N ALA A 67 6.73 19.24 -15.21
CA ALA A 67 8.02 18.55 -15.18
C ALA A 67 8.81 18.84 -13.91
N GLU A 68 8.83 20.09 -13.43
CA GLU A 68 9.47 20.48 -12.17
C GLU A 68 8.78 19.82 -10.97
N ALA A 69 7.45 19.80 -10.94
CA ALA A 69 6.68 19.15 -9.87
C ALA A 69 6.90 17.62 -9.86
N GLU A 70 6.97 16.99 -11.02
CA GLU A 70 7.28 15.57 -11.16
C GLU A 70 8.71 15.25 -10.70
N ALA A 71 9.70 16.08 -11.08
CA ALA A 71 11.07 15.94 -10.61
C ALA A 71 11.17 16.09 -9.08
N ALA A 72 10.49 17.07 -8.49
CA ALA A 72 10.43 17.26 -7.04
C ALA A 72 9.77 16.07 -6.33
N ARG A 73 8.70 15.51 -6.89
CA ARG A 73 8.05 14.29 -6.36
C ARG A 73 8.99 13.09 -6.42
N GLN A 74 9.70 12.89 -7.52
CA GLN A 74 10.66 11.80 -7.66
C GLN A 74 11.81 11.94 -6.67
N GLN A 75 12.33 13.15 -6.48
CA GLN A 75 13.39 13.42 -5.50
C GLN A 75 12.91 13.13 -4.07
N ALA A 76 11.72 13.62 -3.68
CA ALA A 76 11.15 13.34 -2.37
C ALA A 76 10.91 11.83 -2.14
N ALA A 77 10.46 11.11 -3.17
CA ALA A 77 10.31 9.66 -3.11
C ALA A 77 11.65 8.93 -2.94
N ALA A 78 12.70 9.39 -3.64
CA ALA A 78 14.05 8.84 -3.51
C ALA A 78 14.64 9.09 -2.11
N GLU A 79 14.46 10.29 -1.56
CA GLU A 79 14.89 10.64 -0.21
C GLU A 79 14.13 9.82 0.86
N ALA A 80 12.81 9.66 0.71
CA ALA A 80 12.02 8.79 1.58
C ALA A 80 12.47 7.33 1.50
N ALA A 81 12.77 6.82 0.31
CA ALA A 81 13.29 5.47 0.13
C ALA A 81 14.69 5.29 0.75
N ALA A 82 15.56 6.31 0.64
CA ALA A 82 16.87 6.31 1.29
C ALA A 82 16.75 6.31 2.82
N ALA A 83 15.85 7.13 3.38
CA ALA A 83 15.57 7.16 4.82
C ALA A 83 15.02 5.81 5.32
N ALA A 84 14.09 5.20 4.59
CA ALA A 84 13.55 3.88 4.92
C ALA A 84 14.64 2.79 4.93
N ARG A 85 15.56 2.81 3.95
CA ARG A 85 16.71 1.89 3.92
C ARG A 85 17.64 2.09 5.10
N LEU A 86 17.93 3.34 5.47
CA LEU A 86 18.76 3.64 6.65
C LEU A 86 18.11 3.08 7.93
N GLN A 87 16.81 3.29 8.09
CA GLN A 87 16.07 2.78 9.25
C GLN A 87 16.09 1.25 9.29
N GLN A 88 15.89 0.58 8.14
CA GLN A 88 15.97 -0.88 8.05
C GLN A 88 17.35 -1.39 8.47
N GLN A 89 18.43 -0.77 7.98
CA GLN A 89 19.80 -1.16 8.36
C GLN A 89 20.06 -1.00 9.87
N GLN A 90 19.51 0.05 10.50
CA GLN A 90 19.63 0.23 11.95
C GLN A 90 18.90 -0.86 12.73
N VAL A 91 17.69 -1.25 12.29
CA VAL A 91 16.94 -2.33 12.92
C VAL A 91 17.68 -3.65 12.77
N GLU A 92 18.15 -3.98 11.55
CA GLU A 92 18.94 -5.20 11.31
C GLU A 92 20.23 -5.24 12.14
N ALA A 93 20.94 -4.12 12.26
CA ALA A 93 22.13 -4.03 13.10
C ALA A 93 21.80 -4.29 14.58
N SER A 94 20.72 -3.70 15.10
CA SER A 94 20.28 -3.90 16.48
C SER A 94 19.86 -5.35 16.76
N GLN A 95 19.13 -5.98 15.83
CA GLN A 95 18.74 -7.39 15.95
C GLN A 95 19.95 -8.31 15.91
N ASN A 96 20.91 -8.06 15.01
CA ASN A 96 22.13 -8.85 14.92
C ASN A 96 22.98 -8.72 16.19
N GLN A 97 23.05 -7.52 16.78
CA GLN A 97 23.70 -7.30 18.07
C GLN A 97 22.99 -8.07 19.20
N ALA A 98 21.66 -8.02 19.26
CA ALA A 98 20.89 -8.76 20.25
C ALA A 98 21.10 -10.28 20.12
N ARG A 99 21.08 -10.81 18.90
CA ARG A 99 21.39 -12.23 18.62
C ARG A 99 22.80 -12.62 19.07
N TYR A 100 23.79 -11.78 18.79
CA TYR A 100 25.16 -12.01 19.23
C TYR A 100 25.27 -12.08 20.75
N LEU A 101 24.66 -11.11 21.46
CA LEU A 101 24.66 -11.09 22.93
C LEU A 101 23.97 -12.32 23.52
N ALA A 102 22.79 -12.69 23.01
CA ALA A 102 22.07 -13.88 23.47
C ALA A 102 22.87 -15.17 23.25
N THR A 103 23.57 -15.29 22.12
CA THR A 103 24.43 -16.45 21.82
C THR A 103 25.62 -16.51 22.79
N MET A 104 26.20 -15.36 23.12
CA MET A 104 27.32 -15.28 24.06
C MET A 104 26.89 -15.62 25.50
N GLU A 105 25.71 -15.14 25.92
CA GLU A 105 25.15 -15.43 27.23
C GLU A 105 24.86 -16.93 27.38
N LEU A 106 24.22 -17.54 26.37
CA LEU A 106 23.96 -18.99 26.35
C LEU A 106 25.26 -19.79 26.45
N ALA A 107 26.30 -19.44 25.68
CA ALA A 107 27.59 -20.12 25.74
C ALA A 107 28.25 -20.02 27.13
N ASN A 108 28.08 -18.89 27.81
CA ASN A 108 28.61 -18.68 29.16
C ASN A 108 27.83 -19.48 30.22
N GLU A 109 26.50 -19.52 30.12
CA GLU A 109 25.65 -20.35 30.95
C GLU A 109 25.98 -21.83 30.79
N GLU A 110 26.09 -22.30 29.55
CA GLU A 110 26.51 -23.68 29.24
C GLU A 110 27.87 -24.02 29.86
N ALA A 111 28.87 -23.14 29.69
CA ALA A 111 30.19 -23.34 30.28
C ALA A 111 30.15 -23.36 31.83
N THR A 112 29.24 -22.59 32.43
CA THR A 112 29.04 -22.54 33.88
C THR A 112 28.39 -23.82 34.38
N TYR A 113 27.31 -24.27 33.75
CA TYR A 113 26.66 -25.54 34.08
C TYR A 113 27.60 -26.73 33.89
N TRP A 114 28.37 -26.78 32.80
CA TRP A 114 29.39 -27.81 32.60
C TRP A 114 30.41 -27.87 33.74
N ARG A 115 30.84 -26.72 34.26
CA ARG A 115 31.78 -26.65 35.39
C ARG A 115 31.15 -27.18 36.68
N ILE A 116 29.90 -26.82 36.97
CA ILE A 116 29.17 -27.27 38.15
C ILE A 116 28.93 -28.79 38.08
N LEU A 117 28.44 -29.29 36.95
CA LEU A 117 28.24 -30.73 36.70
C LEU A 117 29.53 -31.52 36.91
N ARG A 118 30.65 -31.03 36.35
CA ARG A 118 31.95 -31.67 36.53
C ARG A 118 32.34 -31.71 38.01
N GLN A 119 32.19 -30.62 38.75
CA GLN A 119 32.50 -30.59 40.19
C GLN A 119 31.66 -31.59 40.99
N GLN A 120 30.36 -31.70 40.71
CA GLN A 120 29.50 -32.67 41.39
C GLN A 120 29.86 -34.11 41.05
N HIS A 121 30.14 -34.43 39.78
CA HIS A 121 30.58 -35.77 39.38
C HIS A 121 31.90 -36.19 40.03
N PHE A 122 32.87 -35.27 40.17
CA PHE A 122 34.13 -35.59 40.84
C PHE A 122 33.97 -35.70 42.37
N ARG A 123 33.15 -34.84 43.01
CA ARG A 123 32.91 -34.89 44.45
C ARG A 123 32.11 -36.14 44.88
N ALA A 124 31.15 -36.57 44.06
CA ALA A 124 30.40 -37.81 44.29
C ALA A 124 31.28 -39.08 44.21
N ASN A 125 32.35 -39.07 43.40
CA ASN A 125 33.25 -40.21 43.25
C ASN A 125 34.29 -40.35 44.37
N GLU A 126 34.64 -39.26 45.09
CA GLU A 126 35.69 -39.27 46.12
C GLU A 126 35.17 -39.53 47.54
N GLU A 127 33.90 -39.24 47.85
CA GLU A 127 33.33 -39.29 49.22
C GLU A 127 32.36 -40.48 49.48
N GLN A 128 32.19 -41.40 48.53
CA GLN A 128 31.10 -42.40 48.60
C GLN A 128 31.46 -43.64 49.44
N GLU A 129 30.92 -43.72 50.66
CA GLU A 129 30.67 -44.97 51.37
C GLU A 129 29.41 -45.63 50.79
N GLU A 130 29.32 -46.96 50.70
CA GLU A 130 28.15 -47.63 50.10
C GLU A 130 26.85 -47.15 50.79
N PRO A 131 25.90 -46.57 50.04
CA PRO A 131 24.74 -45.94 50.64
C PRO A 131 23.89 -46.96 51.38
N THR A 132 23.43 -46.59 52.57
CA THR A 132 22.53 -47.43 53.35
C THR A 132 21.20 -47.61 52.62
N GLU A 133 20.49 -48.71 52.90
CA GLU A 133 19.20 -49.03 52.23
C GLU A 133 18.17 -47.89 52.38
N GLU A 134 18.22 -47.15 53.49
CA GLU A 134 17.35 -46.01 53.80
C GLU A 134 17.67 -44.79 52.93
N GLU A 135 18.95 -44.55 52.64
CA GLU A 135 19.43 -43.46 51.77
C GLU A 135 19.07 -43.74 50.31
N ARG A 136 19.26 -44.99 49.84
CA ARG A 136 18.79 -45.41 48.51
C ARG A 136 17.30 -45.17 48.31
N ARG A 137 16.46 -45.52 49.30
CA ARG A 137 15.01 -45.26 49.22
C ARG A 137 14.67 -43.78 49.17
N LYS A 138 15.39 -42.94 49.90
CA LYS A 138 15.18 -41.48 49.87
C LYS A 138 15.59 -40.89 48.53
N GLU A 139 16.69 -41.36 47.95
CA GLU A 139 17.12 -40.99 46.60
C GLU A 139 16.11 -41.42 45.54
N GLU A 140 15.60 -42.65 45.61
CA GLU A 140 14.54 -43.14 44.71
C GLU A 140 13.28 -42.27 44.77
N ILE A 141 12.86 -41.88 45.98
CA ILE A 141 11.71 -40.99 46.18
C ILE A 141 12.00 -39.58 45.64
N ALA A 142 13.21 -39.04 45.86
CA ALA A 142 13.61 -37.74 45.35
C ALA A 142 13.63 -37.71 43.82
N VAL A 143 14.18 -38.75 43.18
CA VAL A 143 14.19 -38.92 41.72
C VAL A 143 12.77 -39.03 41.18
N LEU A 144 11.88 -39.79 41.85
CA LEU A 144 10.47 -39.88 41.47
C LEU A 144 9.76 -38.52 41.58
N MET A 145 10.06 -37.74 42.63
CA MET A 145 9.51 -36.40 42.82
C MET A 145 10.00 -35.42 41.75
N GLU A 146 11.29 -35.43 41.40
CA GLU A 146 11.82 -34.62 40.30
C GLU A 146 11.21 -35.01 38.95
N LEU A 147 11.04 -36.31 38.69
CA LEU A 147 10.38 -36.80 37.47
C LEU A 147 8.91 -36.34 37.42
N LEU A 148 8.20 -36.39 38.54
CA LEU A 148 6.82 -35.90 38.63
C LEU A 148 6.73 -34.40 38.39
N TYR A 149 7.65 -33.60 38.96
CA TYR A 149 7.68 -32.15 38.77
C TYR A 149 7.99 -31.78 37.31
N THR A 150 9.00 -32.41 36.71
CA THR A 150 9.36 -32.18 35.31
C THR A 150 8.25 -32.62 34.36
N CYS A 151 7.63 -33.78 34.62
CA CYS A 151 6.50 -34.27 33.82
C CYS A 151 5.26 -33.37 33.95
N ASN A 152 4.94 -32.89 35.15
CA ASN A 152 3.84 -31.94 35.37
C ASN A 152 4.10 -30.60 34.65
N TRP A 153 5.32 -30.10 34.73
CA TRP A 153 5.73 -28.88 34.03
C TRP A 153 5.63 -29.06 32.50
N GLN A 154 6.17 -30.16 31.96
CA GLN A 154 6.07 -30.49 30.54
C GLN A 154 4.62 -30.62 30.08
N GLN A 155 3.75 -31.23 30.89
CA GLN A 155 2.33 -31.35 30.56
C GLN A 155 1.64 -29.98 30.51
N ARG A 156 1.96 -29.07 31.44
CA ARG A 156 1.42 -27.71 31.43
C ARG A 156 1.90 -26.93 30.22
N GLU A 157 3.17 -27.05 29.87
CA GLU A 157 3.76 -26.39 28.71
C GLU A 157 3.19 -26.91 27.40
N LEU A 158 3.01 -28.23 27.26
CA LEU A 158 2.34 -28.86 26.12
C LEU A 158 0.89 -28.37 25.96
N LEU A 159 0.15 -28.21 27.06
CA LEU A 159 -1.21 -27.67 27.02
C LEU A 159 -1.22 -26.21 26.56
N ALA A 160 -0.26 -25.40 27.02
CA ALA A 160 -0.12 -24.01 26.57
C ALA A 160 0.19 -23.93 25.07
N MET A 161 1.15 -24.73 24.58
CA MET A 161 1.47 -24.81 23.14
C MET A 161 0.26 -25.28 22.31
N ARG A 162 -0.51 -26.25 22.81
CA ARG A 162 -1.71 -26.69 22.11
C ARG A 162 -2.74 -25.57 21.97
N GLN A 163 -2.93 -24.77 23.03
CA GLN A 163 -3.85 -23.63 22.99
C GLN A 163 -3.38 -22.55 22.00
N THR A 164 -2.07 -22.26 21.96
CA THR A 164 -1.53 -21.29 20.99
C THR A 164 -1.70 -21.78 19.56
N LEU A 165 -1.42 -23.06 19.28
CA LEU A 165 -1.64 -23.68 17.97
C LEU A 165 -3.11 -23.61 17.53
N ILE A 166 -4.06 -23.93 18.40
CA ILE A 166 -5.50 -23.84 18.11
C ILE A 166 -5.89 -22.39 17.74
N ARG A 167 -5.38 -21.39 18.48
CA ARG A 167 -5.63 -19.97 18.18
C ARG A 167 -5.06 -19.56 16.82
N HIS A 168 -3.84 -20.01 16.50
CA HIS A 168 -3.21 -19.73 15.21
C HIS A 168 -3.96 -20.41 14.07
N GLU A 169 -4.36 -21.67 14.22
CA GLU A 169 -5.15 -22.39 13.22
C GLU A 169 -6.50 -21.68 12.97
N ALA A 170 -7.20 -21.25 14.01
CA ALA A 170 -8.45 -20.49 13.87
C ALA A 170 -8.26 -19.17 13.11
N THR A 171 -7.14 -18.49 13.38
CA THR A 171 -6.77 -17.24 12.68
C THR A 171 -6.49 -17.50 11.20
N LEU A 172 -5.70 -18.54 10.90
CA LEU A 172 -5.39 -18.95 9.53
C LEU A 172 -6.65 -19.34 8.77
N ARG A 173 -7.55 -20.13 9.35
CA ARG A 173 -8.85 -20.47 8.72
C ARG A 173 -9.68 -19.22 8.40
N THR A 174 -9.68 -18.23 9.30
CA THR A 174 -10.39 -16.97 9.07
C THR A 174 -9.75 -16.18 7.92
N GLN A 175 -8.42 -16.15 7.82
CA GLN A 175 -7.71 -15.53 6.72
C GLN A 175 -7.98 -16.26 5.39
N GLU A 176 -7.98 -17.58 5.40
CA GLU A 176 -8.29 -18.41 4.22
C GLU A 176 -9.71 -18.12 3.71
N GLN A 177 -10.70 -18.07 4.61
CA GLN A 177 -12.08 -17.69 4.26
C GLN A 177 -12.15 -16.29 3.63
N ARG A 178 -11.39 -15.31 4.15
CA ARG A 178 -11.31 -13.97 3.55
C ARG A 178 -10.67 -14.00 2.16
N ILE A 179 -9.59 -14.76 1.97
CA ILE A 179 -8.94 -14.91 0.67
C ILE A 179 -9.91 -15.51 -0.34
N THR A 180 -10.62 -16.58 0.02
CA THR A 180 -11.63 -17.21 -0.85
C THR A 180 -12.76 -16.24 -1.17
N ALA A 181 -13.26 -15.47 -0.20
CA ALA A 181 -14.29 -14.46 -0.42
C ALA A 181 -13.81 -13.36 -1.40
N LEU A 182 -12.56 -12.90 -1.24
CA LEU A 182 -11.95 -11.90 -2.14
C LEU A 182 -11.75 -12.45 -3.56
N GLN A 183 -11.30 -13.71 -3.70
CA GLN A 183 -11.18 -14.37 -4.99
C GLN A 183 -12.53 -14.46 -5.71
N ASN A 184 -13.58 -14.84 -4.98
CA ASN A 184 -14.95 -14.90 -5.52
C ASN A 184 -15.49 -13.51 -5.92
N ALA A 185 -15.27 -12.50 -5.09
CA ALA A 185 -15.72 -11.15 -5.39
C ALA A 185 -14.96 -10.55 -6.59
N ASN A 186 -13.66 -10.82 -6.71
CA ASN A 186 -12.83 -10.39 -7.83
C ASN A 186 -13.22 -11.10 -9.14
N SER A 187 -13.43 -12.42 -9.12
CA SER A 187 -13.85 -13.16 -10.31
C SER A 187 -15.19 -12.65 -10.84
N GLN A 188 -16.15 -12.40 -9.95
CA GLN A 188 -17.40 -11.76 -10.34
C GLN A 188 -17.17 -10.32 -10.86
N LEU A 189 -16.22 -9.54 -10.31
CA LEU A 189 -15.96 -8.16 -10.76
C LEU A 189 -15.48 -8.18 -12.21
N GLN A 190 -14.55 -9.08 -12.51
CA GLN A 190 -14.07 -9.32 -13.86
C GLN A 190 -15.20 -9.69 -14.83
N THR A 191 -16.14 -10.56 -14.44
CA THR A 191 -17.28 -10.91 -15.32
C THR A 191 -18.22 -9.74 -15.56
N THR A 192 -18.49 -8.90 -14.56
CA THR A 192 -19.36 -7.72 -14.73
C THR A 192 -18.71 -6.62 -15.56
N VAL A 193 -17.41 -6.39 -15.39
CA VAL A 193 -16.64 -5.47 -16.24
C VAL A 193 -16.60 -6.01 -17.68
N GLY A 194 -16.32 -7.30 -17.88
CA GLY A 194 -16.29 -7.93 -19.20
C GLY A 194 -17.63 -7.86 -19.93
N THR A 195 -18.73 -8.13 -19.22
CA THR A 195 -20.10 -8.00 -19.78
C THR A 195 -20.48 -6.55 -20.09
N GLY A 196 -20.04 -5.58 -19.28
CA GLY A 196 -20.21 -4.16 -19.56
C GLY A 196 -19.45 -3.70 -20.80
N LEU A 197 -18.19 -4.11 -20.92
CA LEU A 197 -17.38 -3.79 -22.09
C LEU A 197 -17.98 -4.38 -23.38
N ALA A 198 -18.42 -5.64 -23.34
CA ALA A 198 -19.08 -6.28 -24.48
C ALA A 198 -20.38 -5.56 -24.92
N ARG A 199 -21.17 -5.08 -23.95
CA ARG A 199 -22.38 -4.30 -24.23
C ARG A 199 -22.06 -2.93 -24.83
N LEU A 200 -21.06 -2.23 -24.31
CA LEU A 200 -20.59 -0.96 -24.86
C LEU A 200 -20.14 -1.12 -26.32
N SER A 201 -19.33 -2.14 -26.61
CA SER A 201 -18.90 -2.44 -27.98
C SER A 201 -20.07 -2.80 -28.91
N ALA A 202 -21.11 -3.49 -28.41
CA ALA A 202 -22.31 -3.80 -29.20
C ALA A 202 -23.15 -2.54 -29.52
N VAL A 203 -23.24 -1.59 -28.59
CA VAL A 203 -23.94 -0.31 -28.78
C VAL A 203 -23.19 0.57 -29.79
N GLU A 204 -21.86 0.65 -29.70
CA GLU A 204 -21.02 1.36 -30.67
C GLU A 204 -21.15 0.78 -32.09
N SER A 205 -21.28 -0.54 -32.21
CA SER A 205 -21.40 -1.24 -33.49
C SER A 205 -22.78 -1.08 -34.15
N THR A 206 -23.85 -0.93 -33.35
CA THR A 206 -25.23 -0.90 -33.87
C THR A 206 -25.76 0.50 -34.18
N GLY A 207 -25.04 1.57 -33.83
CA GLY A 207 -25.44 2.96 -34.13
C GLY A 207 -26.82 3.35 -33.59
N SER A 208 -27.31 2.63 -32.58
CA SER A 208 -28.68 2.76 -32.06
C SER A 208 -28.83 3.98 -31.15
N ALA A 209 -29.99 4.62 -31.21
CA ALA A 209 -30.29 5.87 -30.52
C ALA A 209 -30.05 5.76 -28.99
N VAL A 210 -29.25 6.70 -28.49
CA VAL A 210 -28.73 6.87 -27.12
C VAL A 210 -29.81 6.87 -26.02
N ALA A 211 -31.11 6.93 -26.36
CA ALA A 211 -32.21 7.08 -25.40
C ALA A 211 -32.48 5.83 -24.54
N ASP A 212 -32.35 4.61 -25.08
CA ASP A 212 -32.74 3.37 -24.36
C ASP A 212 -31.61 2.73 -23.54
N CYS A 213 -30.36 3.17 -23.73
CA CYS A 213 -29.20 2.60 -23.02
C CYS A 213 -28.90 3.28 -21.68
N SER A 214 -29.39 4.50 -21.45
CA SER A 214 -29.06 5.30 -20.25
C SER A 214 -29.46 4.64 -18.93
N PRO A 215 -30.67 4.04 -18.77
CA PRO A 215 -31.07 3.38 -17.53
C PRO A 215 -30.30 2.08 -17.28
N ALA A 216 -30.01 1.31 -18.34
CA ALA A 216 -29.27 0.05 -18.25
C ALA A 216 -27.80 0.26 -17.89
N LEU A 217 -27.17 1.31 -18.45
CA LEU A 217 -25.80 1.70 -18.10
C LEU A 217 -25.72 2.21 -16.66
N ALA A 218 -26.70 3.00 -16.22
CA ALA A 218 -26.79 3.50 -14.85
C ALA A 218 -26.98 2.36 -13.84
N ALA A 219 -27.83 1.37 -14.14
CA ALA A 219 -28.00 0.18 -13.32
C ALA A 219 -26.71 -0.65 -13.24
N GLN A 220 -25.97 -0.76 -14.34
CA GLN A 220 -24.69 -1.47 -14.37
C GLN A 220 -23.59 -0.73 -13.60
N ALA A 221 -23.53 0.61 -13.69
CA ALA A 221 -22.61 1.42 -12.91
C ALA A 221 -22.88 1.26 -11.40
N LYS A 222 -24.16 1.29 -11.00
CA LYS A 222 -24.56 1.06 -9.60
C LYS A 222 -24.20 -0.35 -9.12
N GLN A 223 -24.41 -1.37 -9.95
CA GLN A 223 -24.01 -2.75 -9.65
C GLN A 223 -22.48 -2.87 -9.50
N LEU A 224 -21.69 -2.17 -10.32
CA LEU A 224 -20.23 -2.16 -10.20
C LEU A 224 -19.80 -1.49 -8.90
N GLU A 225 -20.40 -0.37 -8.54
CA GLU A 225 -20.15 0.36 -7.28
C GLU A 225 -20.46 -0.50 -6.05
N GLU A 226 -21.64 -1.15 -6.01
CA GLU A 226 -22.01 -2.06 -4.92
C GLU A 226 -21.00 -3.22 -4.76
N ARG A 227 -20.45 -3.72 -5.87
CA ARG A 227 -19.51 -4.85 -5.85
C ARG A 227 -18.09 -4.42 -5.49
N ILE A 228 -17.69 -3.21 -5.86
CA ILE A 228 -16.45 -2.57 -5.35
C ILE A 228 -16.59 -2.37 -3.84
N ASN A 229 -17.72 -1.85 -3.36
CA ASN A 229 -17.99 -1.68 -1.94
C ASN A 229 -17.96 -3.02 -1.19
N HIS A 230 -18.49 -4.09 -1.78
CA HIS A 230 -18.41 -5.44 -1.21
C HIS A 230 -16.96 -5.95 -1.11
N VAL A 231 -16.12 -5.74 -2.13
CA VAL A 231 -14.69 -6.09 -2.07
C VAL A 231 -13.96 -5.30 -0.99
N VAL A 232 -14.21 -4.00 -0.89
CA VAL A 232 -13.64 -3.13 0.16
C VAL A 232 -14.08 -3.61 1.55
N ALA A 233 -15.35 -3.99 1.72
CA ALA A 233 -15.84 -4.54 2.98
C ALA A 233 -15.19 -5.89 3.33
N CYS A 234 -14.96 -6.76 2.35
CA CYS A 234 -14.25 -8.05 2.53
C CYS A 234 -12.77 -7.87 2.86
N LEU A 235 -12.13 -6.82 2.32
CA LEU A 235 -10.78 -6.39 2.71
C LEU A 235 -10.77 -5.86 4.16
N GLY A 236 -11.87 -5.26 4.62
CA GLY A 236 -11.97 -4.66 5.95
C GLY A 236 -11.10 -3.41 6.04
N ASP A 237 -10.49 -3.17 7.20
CA ASP A 237 -9.64 -2.00 7.41
C ASP A 237 -8.31 -2.12 6.63
N ILE A 238 -8.27 -1.54 5.43
CA ILE A 238 -7.11 -1.56 4.53
C ILE A 238 -5.89 -0.88 5.19
N SER A 239 -6.09 0.02 6.17
CA SER A 239 -4.99 0.63 6.93
C SER A 239 -4.18 -0.40 7.74
N LYS A 240 -4.77 -1.55 8.08
CA LYS A 240 -4.07 -2.69 8.71
C LYS A 240 -3.22 -3.49 7.73
N PHE A 241 -3.52 -3.44 6.43
CA PHE A 241 -2.68 -4.03 5.38
C PHE A 241 -1.52 -3.11 4.98
N VAL A 242 -1.63 -1.81 5.25
CA VAL A 242 -0.55 -0.82 5.07
C VAL A 242 0.58 -0.99 6.13
N GLY A 243 0.45 -1.89 7.10
CA GLY A 243 1.43 -2.07 8.17
C GLY A 243 1.73 -3.53 8.53
N ALA A 244 2.49 -4.22 7.67
CA ALA A 244 3.24 -5.42 8.04
C ALA A 244 4.76 -5.20 7.88
N THR A 245 5.24 -4.00 8.18
CA THR A 245 6.68 -3.71 8.34
C THR A 245 7.12 -3.82 9.81
N THR A 246 6.31 -4.44 10.69
CA THR A 246 6.53 -4.43 12.14
C THR A 246 6.32 -5.78 12.84
N VAL A 247 6.71 -6.90 12.22
CA VAL A 247 6.94 -8.17 12.97
C VAL A 247 8.34 -8.16 13.62
N SER A 248 8.69 -7.06 14.29
CA SER A 248 10.00 -6.85 14.94
C SER A 248 9.86 -6.22 16.34
N ASN A 249 8.75 -6.44 17.04
CA ASN A 249 8.59 -5.92 18.42
C ASN A 249 8.01 -6.96 19.39
N GLN A 250 8.28 -8.25 19.15
CA GLN A 250 8.08 -9.29 20.16
C GLN A 250 9.28 -10.24 20.14
N LEU A 251 10.43 -9.71 20.56
CA LEU A 251 11.56 -10.39 21.22
C LEU A 251 12.58 -9.31 21.59
#